data_AF-A0A2D6NGF0-F1
#
_entry.id   AF-A0A2D6NGF0-F1
#
_cell.length_a   1.000
_cell.length_b   1.000
_cell.length_c   1.000
_cell.angle_alpha   90.00
_cell.angle_beta   90.00
_cell.angle_gamma   90.00
#
_symmetry.space_group_name_H-M   'P 1'
#
loop_
_entity.id
_entity.type
_entity.pdbx_description
1 polymer ?
#
loop_
_entity_poly.entity_id
_entity_poly.type
_entity_poly.pdbx_seq_one_letter_code
_entity_poly.pdbx_strand_id
1 'polypeptide(L)'
;MRKIRLSGIGNKKDYNYYIFEKKNYSVKILGKVLSKVFDSRWKRWDEKEDKNGKWISRKINFEKRKEGHESIENASNKPKIDVFYGNKKMTLVIHCHPNLRKKFNEELEKVSYMPKTKPFKPRKK
;
A
#
# COMPACT_ATOMS: atom_id res chain seq x y z
N MET A 1 -7.39 -16.70 -6.00
CA MET A 1 -6.53 -15.50 -5.93
C MET A 1 -6.09 -15.29 -4.47
N ARG A 2 -4.79 -15.13 -4.18
CA ARG A 2 -4.32 -14.95 -2.79
C ARG A 2 -4.73 -13.54 -2.30
N LYS A 3 -5.62 -13.46 -1.30
CA LYS A 3 -6.04 -12.18 -0.71
C LYS A 3 -4.93 -11.57 0.15
N ILE A 4 -4.85 -10.24 0.19
CA ILE A 4 -3.92 -9.51 1.06
C ILE A 4 -4.52 -9.32 2.45
N ARG A 5 -3.70 -9.38 3.50
CA ARG A 5 -4.14 -9.16 4.87
C ARG A 5 -4.15 -7.66 5.18
N LEU A 6 -5.34 -7.12 5.42
CA LEU A 6 -5.54 -5.78 5.96
C LEU A 6 -5.57 -5.90 7.49
N SER A 7 -4.53 -5.37 8.15
CA SER A 7 -4.37 -5.41 9.60
C SER A 7 -5.12 -4.30 10.33
N GLY A 8 -5.45 -3.23 9.63
CA GLY A 8 -6.17 -2.09 10.18
C GLY A 8 -6.53 -1.09 9.10
N ILE A 9 -7.64 -0.41 9.29
CA ILE A 9 -8.13 0.68 8.44
C ILE A 9 -8.71 1.74 9.37
N GLY A 10 -8.53 3.00 9.02
CA GLY A 10 -9.15 4.09 9.74
C GLY A 10 -9.05 5.39 8.98
N ASN A 11 -9.70 6.42 9.51
CA ASN A 11 -9.76 7.73 8.89
C ASN A 11 -9.43 8.77 9.95
N LYS A 12 -8.73 9.82 9.55
CA LYS A 12 -8.43 10.95 10.42
C LYS A 12 -8.48 12.22 9.58
N LYS A 13 -9.44 13.09 9.91
CA LYS A 13 -9.69 14.37 9.20
C LYS A 13 -9.69 14.15 7.68
N ASP A 14 -8.60 14.54 7.02
CA ASP A 14 -8.48 14.65 5.58
C ASP A 14 -7.78 13.45 4.91
N TYR A 15 -7.50 12.38 5.67
CA TYR A 15 -6.85 11.19 5.13
C TYR A 15 -7.38 9.88 5.69
N ASN A 16 -7.19 8.85 4.90
CA ASN A 16 -7.51 7.47 5.25
C ASN A 16 -6.21 6.69 5.34
N TYR A 17 -6.09 5.80 6.32
CA TYR A 17 -4.91 4.96 6.49
C TYR A 17 -5.29 3.49 6.47
N TYR A 18 -4.41 2.68 5.89
CA TYR A 18 -4.59 1.25 5.69
C TYR A 18 -3.27 0.55 6.03
N ILE A 19 -3.33 -0.47 6.86
CA ILE A 19 -2.15 -1.18 7.35
C ILE A 19 -2.14 -2.59 6.78
N PHE A 20 -1.10 -2.95 6.05
CA PHE A 20 -0.96 -4.25 5.41
C PHE A 20 0.30 -4.99 5.89
N GLU A 21 0.33 -6.30 5.69
CA GLU A 21 1.61 -7.04 5.78
C GLU A 21 2.56 -6.60 4.67
N LYS A 22 3.82 -6.30 5.03
CA LYS A 22 4.88 -5.93 4.09
C LYS A 22 5.36 -7.19 3.35
N LYS A 23 4.68 -7.53 2.26
CA LYS A 23 5.03 -8.64 1.36
C LYS A 23 5.00 -8.17 -0.08
N ASN A 24 5.86 -8.73 -0.92
CA ASN A 24 5.98 -8.34 -2.33
C ASN A 24 4.66 -8.51 -3.10
N TYR A 25 3.90 -9.56 -2.79
CA TYR A 25 2.58 -9.77 -3.41
C TYR A 25 1.55 -8.73 -2.94
N SER A 26 1.62 -8.26 -1.69
CA SER A 26 0.73 -7.22 -1.18
C SER A 26 0.93 -5.93 -1.97
N VAL A 27 2.18 -5.52 -2.19
CA VAL A 27 2.51 -4.34 -2.99
C VAL A 27 2.05 -4.50 -4.44
N LYS A 28 2.23 -5.69 -5.04
CA LYS A 28 1.74 -5.96 -6.41
C LYS A 28 0.23 -5.80 -6.53
N ILE A 29 -0.53 -6.31 -5.56
CA ILE A 29 -2.00 -6.22 -5.56
C ILE A 29 -2.44 -4.78 -5.32
N LEU A 30 -1.87 -4.10 -4.33
CA LEU A 30 -2.19 -2.70 -4.03
C LEU A 30 -1.86 -1.80 -5.21
N GLY A 31 -0.71 -1.98 -5.87
CA GLY A 31 -0.36 -1.20 -7.06
C GLY A 31 -1.39 -1.32 -8.19
N LYS A 32 -2.02 -2.49 -8.36
CA LYS A 32 -3.14 -2.66 -9.32
C LYS A 32 -4.38 -1.90 -8.88
N VAL A 33 -4.74 -1.97 -7.60
CA VAL A 33 -5.92 -1.26 -7.07
C VAL A 33 -5.71 0.25 -7.16
N LEU A 34 -4.54 0.74 -6.78
CA LEU A 34 -4.20 2.16 -6.83
C LEU A 34 -4.18 2.68 -8.27
N SER A 35 -3.57 1.96 -9.21
CA SER A 35 -3.61 2.31 -10.62
C SER A 35 -5.04 2.34 -11.16
N LYS A 36 -5.89 1.37 -10.80
CA LYS A 36 -7.29 1.32 -11.25
C LYS A 36 -8.15 2.47 -10.72
N VAL A 37 -7.92 2.89 -9.47
CA VAL A 37 -8.79 3.87 -8.79
C VAL A 37 -8.28 5.30 -8.94
N PHE A 38 -6.97 5.48 -8.95
CA PHE A 38 -6.32 6.79 -8.84
C PHE A 38 -5.37 7.11 -10.00
N ASP A 39 -5.27 6.22 -11.00
CA ASP A 39 -4.30 6.34 -12.10
C ASP A 39 -2.86 6.58 -11.62
N SER A 40 -2.52 5.96 -10.48
CA SER A 40 -1.22 6.13 -9.84
C SER A 40 -0.18 5.13 -10.37
N ARG A 41 1.09 5.54 -10.43
CA ARG A 41 2.22 4.68 -10.82
C ARG A 41 3.10 4.39 -9.62
N TRP A 42 2.88 3.24 -8.99
CA TRP A 42 3.80 2.76 -7.94
C TRP A 42 5.03 2.11 -8.58
N LYS A 43 6.19 2.75 -8.42
CA LYS A 43 7.48 2.25 -8.92
C LYS A 43 7.79 0.88 -8.31
N ARG A 44 7.95 -0.13 -9.16
CA ARG A 44 8.26 -1.54 -8.77
C ARG A 44 9.66 -1.99 -9.20
N TRP A 45 10.34 -1.13 -9.95
CA TRP A 45 11.66 -1.36 -10.52
C TRP A 45 12.52 -0.15 -10.23
N ASP A 46 13.79 -0.40 -9.95
CA ASP A 46 14.85 0.59 -9.81
C ASP A 46 15.69 0.50 -11.08
N GLU A 47 15.80 1.59 -11.81
CA GLU A 47 16.57 1.66 -13.05
C GLU A 47 17.87 2.40 -12.75
N LYS A 48 19.00 1.72 -13.02
CA LYS A 48 20.33 2.30 -12.85
C LYS A 48 21.16 2.02 -14.08
N GLU A 49 21.86 3.05 -14.52
CA GLU A 49 22.90 2.91 -15.52
C GLU A 49 24.12 2.24 -14.88
N ASP A 50 24.65 1.20 -15.52
CA ASP A 50 25.90 0.57 -15.09
C ASP A 50 27.12 1.39 -15.54
N LYS A 51 28.31 0.95 -15.12
CA LYS A 51 29.57 1.63 -15.47
C LYS A 51 29.88 1.64 -16.97
N ASN A 52 29.14 0.87 -17.77
CA ASN A 52 29.31 0.73 -19.21
C ASN A 52 28.20 1.46 -20.00
N GLY A 53 27.39 2.29 -19.33
CA GLY A 53 26.30 3.04 -19.97
C GLY A 53 25.05 2.19 -20.26
N LYS A 54 24.96 0.97 -19.72
CA LYS A 54 23.80 0.10 -19.94
C LYS A 54 22.80 0.26 -18.82
N TRP A 55 21.55 0.51 -19.19
CA TRP A 55 20.43 0.55 -18.25
C TRP A 55 20.11 -0.85 -17.71
N ILE A 56 20.21 -1.02 -16.40
CA ILE A 56 19.81 -2.22 -15.68
C ILE A 56 18.56 -1.91 -14.87
N SER A 57 17.48 -2.65 -15.15
CA SER A 57 16.27 -2.61 -14.34
C SER A 57 16.30 -3.71 -13.28
N ARG A 58 16.19 -3.35 -12.00
CA ARG A 58 16.15 -4.29 -10.87
C ARG A 58 14.80 -4.24 -10.20
N LYS A 59 14.17 -5.39 -10.01
CA LYS A 59 12.91 -5.48 -9.28
C LYS A 59 13.11 -5.10 -7.82
N ILE A 60 12.32 -4.16 -7.33
CA ILE A 60 12.37 -3.74 -5.92
C ILE A 60 11.84 -4.90 -5.06
N ASN A 61 12.65 -5.34 -4.09
CA ASN A 61 12.21 -6.28 -3.06
C ASN A 61 11.74 -5.50 -1.83
N PHE A 62 10.42 -5.32 -1.73
CA PHE A 62 9.79 -4.55 -0.65
C PHE A 62 9.90 -5.21 0.72
N GLU A 63 10.08 -6.54 0.77
CA GLU A 63 10.31 -7.25 2.04
C GLU A 63 11.67 -6.90 2.64
N LYS A 64 12.68 -6.67 1.78
CA LYS A 64 14.04 -6.28 2.17
C LYS A 64 14.23 -4.77 2.30
N ARG A 65 13.23 -3.96 1.96
CA ARG A 65 13.32 -2.50 2.14
C ARG A 65 13.42 -2.19 3.62
N LYS A 66 14.43 -1.38 3.97
CA LYS A 66 14.58 -0.74 5.28
C LYS A 66 13.37 0.16 5.55
N GLU A 67 13.22 0.54 6.80
CA GLU A 67 12.16 1.48 7.19
C GLU A 67 12.31 2.79 6.43
N GLY A 68 11.18 3.38 6.04
CA GLY A 68 11.21 4.59 5.22
C GLY A 68 9.83 5.00 4.71
N HIS A 69 9.83 6.08 3.94
CA HIS A 69 8.64 6.71 3.37
C HIS A 69 8.82 6.90 1.87
N GLU A 70 7.73 6.69 1.12
CA GLU A 70 7.65 6.97 -0.33
C GLU A 70 6.30 7.62 -0.62
N SER A 71 6.31 8.68 -1.44
CA SER A 71 5.09 9.21 -2.04
C SER A 71 4.89 8.57 -3.42
N ILE A 72 3.71 8.04 -3.69
CA ILE A 72 3.36 7.47 -5.00
C ILE A 72 2.89 8.61 -5.92
N GLU A 73 3.54 8.71 -7.07
CA GLU A 73 3.18 9.66 -8.12
C GLU A 73 1.85 9.31 -8.79
N ASN A 74 1.06 10.33 -9.11
CA ASN A 74 -0.18 10.24 -9.86
C ASN A 74 -0.18 11.28 -11.01
N ALA A 75 -0.97 11.04 -12.06
CA ALA A 75 -1.01 11.94 -13.21
C ALA A 75 -1.63 13.31 -12.87
N SER A 76 -2.57 13.36 -11.92
CA SER A 76 -3.42 14.52 -11.66
C SER A 76 -3.06 15.34 -10.41
N ASN A 77 -1.90 15.13 -9.78
CA ASN A 77 -1.45 15.77 -8.52
C ASN A 77 -2.38 15.57 -7.30
N LYS A 78 -3.55 14.96 -7.50
CA LYS A 78 -4.52 14.48 -6.50
C LYS A 78 -5.06 13.15 -7.01
N PRO A 79 -5.14 12.11 -6.16
CA PRO A 79 -4.95 12.11 -4.70
C PRO A 79 -3.53 11.82 -4.22
N LYS A 80 -3.07 12.49 -3.16
CA LYS A 80 -1.75 12.21 -2.55
C LYS A 80 -1.77 10.86 -1.83
N ILE A 81 -0.82 9.99 -2.17
CA ILE A 81 -0.70 8.65 -1.63
C ILE A 81 0.71 8.49 -1.03
N ASP A 82 0.78 8.32 0.27
CA ASP A 82 2.03 8.09 1.00
C ASP A 82 2.10 6.64 1.49
N VAL A 83 3.29 6.04 1.41
CA VAL A 83 3.56 4.69 1.90
C VAL A 83 4.67 4.75 2.93
N PHE A 84 4.40 4.22 4.11
CA PHE A 84 5.38 4.03 5.18
C PHE A 84 5.70 2.56 5.31
N TYR A 85 6.97 2.21 5.14
CA TYR A 85 7.47 0.83 5.30
C TYR A 85 8.00 0.66 6.73
N GLY A 86 7.40 -0.24 7.49
CA GLY A 86 7.97 -0.74 8.74
C GLY A 86 8.67 -2.07 8.54
N ASN A 87 9.12 -2.71 9.62
CA ASN A 87 9.78 -4.02 9.53
C ASN A 87 8.85 -5.13 8.95
N LYS A 88 7.66 -5.33 9.53
CA LYS A 88 6.70 -6.39 9.13
C LYS A 88 5.45 -5.88 8.41
N LYS A 89 5.16 -4.59 8.53
CA LYS A 89 3.94 -3.95 8.04
C LYS A 89 4.28 -2.77 7.16
N MET A 90 3.34 -2.40 6.30
CA MET A 90 3.37 -1.15 5.56
C MET A 90 2.06 -0.41 5.79
N THR A 91 2.13 0.90 5.90
CA THR A 91 0.98 1.78 6.08
C THR A 91 0.82 2.63 4.83
N LEU A 92 -0.35 2.56 4.23
CA LEU A 92 -0.75 3.39 3.11
C LEU A 92 -1.63 4.51 3.63
N VAL A 93 -1.27 5.75 3.35
CA VAL A 93 -2.04 6.96 3.70
C VAL A 93 -2.51 7.61 2.41
N ILE A 94 -3.82 7.86 2.30
CA ILE A 94 -4.43 8.38 1.08
C ILE A 94 -5.25 9.63 1.42
N HIS A 95 -4.88 10.74 0.80
CA HIS A 95 -5.63 12.00 0.82
C HIS A 95 -6.48 12.10 -0.45
N CYS A 96 -7.77 11.79 -0.34
CA CYS A 96 -8.68 11.77 -1.48
C CYS A 96 -10.10 12.18 -1.10
N HIS A 97 -10.88 12.56 -2.12
CA HIS A 97 -12.30 12.87 -1.98
C HIS A 97 -13.10 11.62 -1.53
N PRO A 98 -14.16 11.76 -0.71
CA PRO A 98 -14.97 10.63 -0.23
C PRO A 98 -15.44 9.64 -1.31
N ASN A 99 -15.79 10.13 -2.50
CA ASN A 99 -16.22 9.27 -3.62
C ASN A 99 -15.10 8.31 -4.08
N LEU A 100 -13.88 8.83 -4.22
CA LEU A 100 -12.73 8.00 -4.61
C LEU A 100 -12.33 7.04 -3.49
N ARG A 101 -12.48 7.47 -2.23
CA ARG A 101 -12.29 6.59 -1.07
C ARG A 101 -13.26 5.41 -1.09
N LYS A 102 -14.55 5.66 -1.34
CA LYS A 102 -15.56 4.61 -1.44
C LYS A 102 -15.19 3.61 -2.54
N LYS A 103 -14.85 4.11 -3.74
CA LYS A 103 -14.39 3.28 -4.87
C LYS A 103 -13.13 2.48 -4.53
N PHE A 104 -12.18 3.07 -3.80
CA PHE A 104 -10.98 2.35 -3.34
C PHE A 104 -11.33 1.22 -2.37
N ASN A 105 -12.21 1.47 -1.40
CA ASN A 105 -12.64 0.45 -0.45
C ASN A 105 -13.35 -0.73 -1.15
N GLU A 106 -14.24 -0.44 -2.11
CA GLU A 106 -14.93 -1.47 -2.90
C GLU A 106 -13.95 -2.36 -3.68
N GLU A 107 -12.92 -1.78 -4.29
CA GLU A 107 -11.88 -2.54 -4.97
C GLU A 107 -10.97 -3.29 -3.99
N LEU A 108 -10.70 -2.70 -2.82
CA LEU A 108 -9.88 -3.31 -1.79
C LEU A 108 -10.55 -4.53 -1.15
N GLU A 109 -11.87 -4.51 -0.92
CA GLU A 109 -12.64 -5.63 -0.36
C GLU A 109 -12.58 -6.89 -1.23
N LYS A 110 -12.50 -6.72 -2.56
CA LYS A 110 -12.36 -7.84 -3.52
C LYS A 110 -11.05 -8.60 -3.32
N VAL A 111 -9.98 -7.88 -2.97
CA VAL A 111 -8.61 -8.42 -2.93
C VAL A 111 -8.03 -8.57 -1.53
N SER A 112 -8.71 -8.06 -0.50
CA SER A 112 -8.24 -8.09 0.87
C SER A 112 -9.15 -8.91 1.80
N TYR A 113 -8.62 -9.26 2.96
CA TYR A 113 -9.40 -9.74 4.08
C TYR A 113 -8.89 -9.07 5.36
N MET A 114 -9.81 -8.83 6.29
CA MET A 114 -9.49 -8.35 7.62
C MET A 114 -9.73 -9.48 8.62
N PRO A 115 -8.73 -9.89 9.41
CA PRO A 115 -8.95 -10.91 10.42
C PRO A 115 -9.97 -10.38 11.43
N LYS A 116 -11.00 -11.18 11.73
CA LYS A 116 -11.96 -10.85 12.78
C LYS A 116 -11.19 -10.65 14.10
N THR A 117 -11.40 -9.53 14.76
CA THR A 117 -10.88 -9.31 16.11
C THR A 117 -11.41 -10.43 17.01
N LYS A 118 -10.51 -11.23 17.58
CA LYS A 118 -10.92 -12.16 18.65
C LYS A 118 -11.47 -11.29 19.80
N PRO A 119 -12.64 -11.63 20.36
CA PRO A 119 -13.15 -10.90 21.51
C PRO A 119 -12.09 -10.93 22.61
N PHE A 120 -11.79 -9.76 23.17
CA PHE A 120 -10.88 -9.64 24.28
C PHE A 120 -11.45 -10.46 25.44
N LYS A 121 -10.79 -11.55 25.81
CA LYS A 121 -11.09 -12.25 27.05
C LYS A 121 -10.28 -11.56 28.16
N PRO A 122 -10.90 -10.82 29.09
CA PRO A 122 -10.17 -10.32 30.25
C PRO A 122 -9.56 -11.52 30.97
N ARG A 123 -8.28 -11.40 31.37
CA ARG A 123 -7.69 -12.37 32.29
C ARG A 123 -8.48 -12.25 33.59
N LYS A 124 -9.11 -13.35 34.03
CA LYS A 124 -9.59 -13.45 35.42
C LYS A 124 -8.35 -13.28 36.30
N LYS A 125 -8.33 -12.23 37.12
CA LYS A 125 -7.39 -12.10 38.24
C LYS A 125 -7.79 -13.08 39.33
#